data_AF-A0A962DM49-F1
#
_entry.id   AF-A0A962DM49-F1
#
_cell.length_a   1.000
_cell.length_b   1.000
_cell.length_c   1.000
_cell.angle_alpha   90.00
_cell.angle_beta   90.00
_cell.angle_gamma   90.00
#
_symmetry.space_group_name_H-M   'P 1'
#
loop_
_entity.id
_entity.type
_entity.pdbx_description
1 polymer ?
#
loop_
_entity_poly.entity_id
_entity_poly.type
_entity_poly.pdbx_seq_one_letter_code
_entity_poly.pdbx_strand_id
1 'polypeptide(L)'
;MTEQKVVEHFQFGCKQCGYELDHEIGQNSLVCKSCGAVEPIEVKTFNVFHSKPYESTVMELVGDEPTDVHHHVQCDTCGAGFDLPENVHADECPFCGSNVIVPVGLQRQLTPDAVLPFDIKEEQANKSFKDWLHGLWFAPNSLKRLAIKKHPIQGTFIPYWGFDADTYSTYTGQRGDNYRTTQTVVVNGKTETRTVTKIRWRFVSGAVSNDFSNVLVPASEVISNKLSASMKKWNLEKSKVYNPKYLSGYRSELYQVGLPRGFGKAKQIMEQVIRSLIRRDIGG
;
A
#
# COMPACT_ATOMS: atom_id res chain seq x y z
N MET A 1 -6.70 -38.90 3.37
CA MET A 1 -7.16 -37.71 2.63
C MET A 1 -7.79 -36.81 3.66
N THR A 2 -7.11 -35.75 4.06
CA THR A 2 -7.66 -34.76 5.00
C THR A 2 -8.76 -34.02 4.24
N GLU A 3 -9.99 -34.12 4.71
CA GLU A 3 -11.14 -33.44 4.13
C GLU A 3 -10.91 -31.93 4.21
N GLN A 4 -10.71 -31.27 3.08
CA GLN A 4 -10.55 -29.81 3.02
C GLN A 4 -11.90 -29.18 3.38
N LYS A 5 -11.97 -28.53 4.55
CA LYS A 5 -13.17 -27.87 5.03
C LYS A 5 -13.48 -26.66 4.15
N VAL A 6 -14.64 -26.67 3.50
CA VAL A 6 -15.16 -25.52 2.74
C VAL A 6 -15.36 -24.34 3.70
N VAL A 7 -14.80 -23.19 3.35
CA VAL A 7 -14.95 -21.95 4.13
C VAL A 7 -16.14 -21.12 3.67
N GLU A 8 -16.73 -20.38 4.61
CA GLU A 8 -17.75 -19.39 4.28
C GLU A 8 -17.16 -18.29 3.39
N HIS A 9 -17.97 -17.78 2.47
CA HIS A 9 -17.59 -16.74 1.54
C HIS A 9 -18.82 -15.91 1.13
N PHE A 10 -18.56 -14.75 0.55
CA PHE A 10 -19.58 -13.89 -0.04
C PHE A 10 -19.54 -14.01 -1.56
N GLN A 11 -20.71 -14.16 -2.17
CA GLN A 11 -20.98 -13.88 -3.58
C GLN A 11 -22.19 -12.94 -3.67
N PHE A 12 -22.08 -11.88 -4.46
CA PHE A 12 -23.16 -10.91 -4.61
C PHE A 12 -23.94 -11.17 -5.90
N GLY A 13 -25.04 -11.90 -5.79
CA GLY A 13 -25.96 -12.17 -6.91
C GLY A 13 -27.00 -11.06 -7.10
N CYS A 14 -27.27 -10.70 -8.35
CA CYS A 14 -28.27 -9.73 -8.74
C CYS A 14 -29.69 -10.23 -8.39
N LYS A 15 -30.44 -9.46 -7.61
CA LYS A 15 -31.82 -9.82 -7.23
C LYS A 15 -32.80 -9.91 -8.40
N GLN A 16 -32.47 -9.32 -9.56
CA GLN A 16 -33.35 -9.31 -10.74
C GLN A 16 -33.14 -10.49 -11.68
N CYS A 17 -31.90 -10.93 -11.89
CA CYS A 17 -31.58 -11.96 -12.89
C CYS A 17 -30.67 -13.09 -12.38
N GLY A 18 -30.18 -13.01 -11.14
CA GLY A 18 -29.27 -13.99 -10.55
C GLY A 18 -27.82 -13.90 -11.01
N TYR A 19 -27.51 -13.08 -12.03
CA TYR A 19 -26.14 -12.86 -12.48
C TYR A 19 -25.31 -12.11 -11.43
N GLU A 20 -23.99 -12.19 -11.49
CA GLU A 20 -23.12 -11.54 -10.50
C GLU A 20 -23.17 -10.01 -10.57
N LEU A 21 -22.84 -9.40 -9.44
CA LEU A 21 -22.73 -7.96 -9.26
C LEU A 21 -21.27 -7.56 -9.03
N ASP A 22 -20.77 -6.65 -9.85
CA ASP A 22 -19.41 -6.11 -9.72
C ASP A 22 -19.45 -4.72 -9.10
N HIS A 23 -18.43 -4.35 -8.33
CA HIS A 23 -18.29 -2.97 -7.88
C HIS A 23 -17.92 -2.05 -9.04
N GLU A 24 -18.74 -1.01 -9.23
CA GLU A 24 -18.55 -0.02 -10.30
C GLU A 24 -17.61 1.10 -9.86
N ILE A 25 -16.47 1.21 -10.55
CA ILE A 25 -15.42 2.20 -10.27
C ILE A 25 -15.97 3.63 -10.36
N GLY A 26 -15.66 4.43 -9.33
CA GLY A 26 -16.13 5.81 -9.21
C GLY A 26 -17.56 5.95 -8.68
N GLN A 27 -18.25 4.83 -8.40
CA GLN A 27 -19.56 4.81 -7.77
C GLN A 27 -19.50 4.05 -6.44
N ASN A 28 -20.50 4.26 -5.58
CA ASN A 28 -20.64 3.44 -4.37
C ASN A 28 -21.78 2.46 -4.56
N SER A 29 -21.67 1.60 -5.58
CA SER A 29 -22.71 0.66 -5.98
C SER A 29 -22.11 -0.57 -6.63
N LEU A 30 -22.86 -1.67 -6.55
CA LEU A 30 -22.65 -2.84 -7.39
C LEU A 30 -23.52 -2.76 -8.64
N VAL A 31 -23.02 -3.21 -9.78
CA VAL A 31 -23.72 -3.20 -11.07
C VAL A 31 -23.71 -4.60 -11.65
N CYS A 32 -24.88 -5.07 -12.08
CA CYS A 32 -25.04 -6.34 -12.79
C CYS A 32 -24.59 -6.17 -14.24
N LYS A 33 -23.56 -6.91 -14.66
CA LYS A 33 -23.06 -6.85 -16.05
C LYS A 33 -24.00 -7.51 -17.07
N SER A 34 -24.98 -8.29 -16.62
CA SER A 34 -25.97 -8.93 -17.49
C SER A 34 -27.19 -8.05 -17.76
N CYS A 35 -27.92 -7.62 -16.71
CA CYS A 35 -29.17 -6.86 -16.87
C CYS A 35 -29.05 -5.36 -16.57
N GLY A 36 -27.91 -4.89 -16.06
CA GLY A 36 -27.69 -3.47 -15.73
C GLY A 36 -28.31 -3.01 -14.40
N ALA A 37 -28.87 -3.92 -13.59
CA ALA A 37 -29.36 -3.59 -12.26
C ALA A 37 -28.26 -2.97 -11.39
N VAL A 38 -28.63 -1.96 -10.59
CA VAL A 38 -27.71 -1.26 -9.69
C VAL A 38 -28.14 -1.48 -8.24
N GLU A 39 -27.22 -1.92 -7.40
CA GLU A 39 -27.44 -2.07 -5.96
C GLU A 39 -26.50 -1.13 -5.18
N PRO A 40 -27.01 -0.16 -4.40
CA PRO A 40 -26.16 0.76 -3.66
C PRO A 40 -25.37 0.05 -2.55
N ILE A 41 -24.13 0.50 -2.34
CA ILE A 41 -23.32 0.15 -1.17
C ILE A 41 -23.56 1.23 -0.11
N GLU A 42 -23.85 0.81 1.13
CA GLU A 42 -23.96 1.75 2.25
C GLU A 42 -22.62 2.47 2.46
N VAL A 43 -22.61 3.79 2.31
CA VAL A 43 -21.40 4.60 2.39
C VAL A 43 -21.23 5.15 3.79
N LYS A 44 -20.17 4.71 4.46
CA LYS A 44 -19.66 5.35 5.68
C LYS A 44 -18.28 5.92 5.38
N THR A 45 -18.12 7.22 5.54
CA THR A 45 -16.82 7.88 5.40
C THR A 45 -15.88 7.38 6.49
N PHE A 46 -14.67 6.98 6.13
CA PHE A 46 -13.66 6.62 7.11
C PHE A 46 -12.92 7.88 7.56
N ASN A 47 -12.80 8.08 8.87
CA ASN A 47 -12.00 9.15 9.41
C ASN A 47 -10.53 8.70 9.51
N VAL A 48 -9.73 9.08 8.51
CA VAL A 48 -8.28 8.76 8.43
C VAL A 48 -7.42 9.42 9.51
N PHE A 49 -8.02 10.25 10.37
CA PHE A 49 -7.35 10.87 11.52
C PHE A 49 -7.74 10.21 12.85
N HIS A 50 -8.48 9.11 12.81
CA HIS A 50 -8.90 8.38 14.01
C HIS A 50 -8.28 6.98 14.02
N SER A 51 -7.02 6.90 14.44
CA SER A 51 -6.30 5.64 14.62
C SER A 51 -6.70 4.94 15.92
N LYS A 52 -6.69 3.60 15.92
CA LYS A 52 -6.78 2.82 17.16
C LYS A 52 -5.45 2.91 17.93
N PRO A 53 -5.46 2.94 19.28
CA PRO A 53 -4.23 2.94 20.06
C PRO A 53 -3.39 1.67 19.80
N TYR A 54 -2.11 1.84 19.51
CA TYR A 54 -1.23 0.74 19.09
C TYR A 54 -1.04 -0.28 20.22
N GLU A 55 -0.72 0.16 21.42
CA GLU A 55 -0.39 -0.71 22.56
C GLU A 55 -1.56 -1.62 22.93
N SER A 56 -2.78 -1.07 23.04
CA SER A 56 -3.96 -1.88 23.35
C SER A 56 -4.27 -2.86 22.21
N THR A 57 -4.11 -2.43 20.96
CA THR A 57 -4.34 -3.30 19.79
C THR A 57 -3.37 -4.49 19.78
N VAL A 58 -2.08 -4.27 20.06
CA VAL A 58 -1.08 -5.35 20.11
C VAL A 58 -1.32 -6.29 21.29
N MET A 59 -1.74 -5.79 22.45
CA MET A 59 -2.03 -6.63 23.63
C MET A 59 -3.19 -7.61 23.39
N GLU A 60 -4.10 -7.30 22.47
CA GLU A 60 -5.22 -8.17 22.10
C GLU A 60 -4.84 -9.22 21.05
N LEU A 61 -3.65 -9.14 20.44
CA LEU A 61 -3.20 -10.10 19.45
C LEU A 61 -2.75 -11.41 20.09
N VAL A 62 -3.24 -12.52 19.54
CA VAL A 62 -2.82 -13.89 19.92
C VAL A 62 -1.48 -14.27 19.25
N GLY A 63 -0.94 -13.43 18.36
CA GLY A 63 0.36 -13.62 17.72
C GLY A 63 0.75 -12.43 16.85
N ASP A 64 2.07 -12.26 16.64
CA ASP A 64 2.63 -11.05 16.00
C ASP A 64 2.57 -11.09 14.46
N GLU A 65 2.69 -12.28 13.87
CA GLU A 65 2.71 -12.46 12.41
C GLU A 65 1.56 -13.37 11.97
N PRO A 66 0.95 -13.08 10.81
CA PRO A 66 -0.09 -13.94 10.26
C PRO A 66 0.50 -15.29 9.83
N THR A 67 -0.32 -16.33 9.96
CA THR A 67 -0.03 -17.64 9.36
C THR A 67 -0.75 -17.77 8.03
N ASP A 68 -0.06 -18.30 7.04
CA ASP A 68 -0.64 -18.59 5.73
C ASP A 68 -1.46 -19.88 5.77
N VAL A 69 -2.69 -19.80 5.26
CA VAL A 69 -3.64 -20.90 5.24
C VAL A 69 -4.30 -20.90 3.86
N HIS A 70 -4.48 -22.07 3.27
CA HIS A 70 -5.26 -22.20 2.04
C HIS A 70 -6.75 -22.14 2.35
N HIS A 71 -7.49 -21.33 1.61
CA HIS A 71 -8.95 -21.34 1.66
C HIS A 71 -9.47 -22.27 0.57
N HIS A 72 -10.10 -23.37 0.99
CA HIS A 72 -10.89 -24.18 0.08
C HIS A 72 -12.30 -23.60 0.00
N VAL A 73 -12.70 -23.15 -1.19
CA VAL A 73 -14.00 -22.53 -1.44
C VAL A 73 -14.81 -23.40 -2.39
N GLN A 74 -16.10 -23.51 -2.14
CA GLN A 74 -17.07 -24.08 -3.07
C GLN A 74 -17.87 -22.93 -3.68
N CYS A 75 -17.78 -22.75 -5.00
CA CYS A 75 -18.49 -21.68 -5.70
C CYS A 75 -20.01 -21.90 -5.68
N ASP A 76 -20.79 -20.92 -5.22
CA ASP A 76 -22.27 -20.98 -5.21
C ASP A 76 -22.86 -20.91 -6.63
N THR A 77 -22.11 -20.39 -7.60
CA THR A 77 -22.57 -20.22 -8.99
C THR A 77 -22.41 -21.49 -9.84
N CYS A 78 -21.25 -22.14 -9.82
CA CYS A 78 -20.98 -23.33 -10.65
C CYS A 78 -20.81 -24.63 -9.84
N GLY A 79 -20.76 -24.56 -8.51
CA GLY A 79 -20.59 -25.72 -7.63
C GLY A 79 -19.16 -26.27 -7.52
N ALA A 80 -18.20 -25.73 -8.29
CA ALA A 80 -16.82 -26.21 -8.28
C ALA A 80 -16.09 -25.84 -6.98
N GLY A 81 -15.33 -26.79 -6.44
CA GLY A 81 -14.38 -26.57 -5.35
C GLY A 81 -13.01 -26.15 -5.86
N PHE A 82 -12.40 -25.14 -5.24
CA PHE A 82 -11.04 -24.68 -5.56
C PHE A 82 -10.37 -24.01 -4.38
N ASP A 83 -9.03 -23.97 -4.43
CA ASP A 83 -8.22 -23.28 -3.43
C ASP A 83 -7.87 -21.87 -3.91
N LEU A 84 -8.07 -20.88 -3.04
CA LEU A 84 -7.48 -19.55 -3.25
C LEU A 84 -5.99 -19.58 -2.88
N PRO A 85 -5.15 -18.74 -3.53
CA PRO A 85 -3.78 -18.52 -3.07
C PRO A 85 -3.76 -18.08 -1.60
N GLU A 86 -2.73 -18.48 -0.84
CA GLU A 86 -2.65 -18.30 0.62
C GLU A 86 -2.86 -16.85 1.09
N ASN A 87 -2.34 -15.89 0.33
CA ASN A 87 -2.42 -14.47 0.66
C ASN A 87 -3.61 -13.76 0.01
N VAL A 88 -4.55 -14.48 -0.60
CA VAL A 88 -5.70 -13.92 -1.35
C VAL A 88 -7.00 -14.32 -0.68
N HIS A 89 -7.88 -13.34 -0.51
CA HIS A 89 -9.21 -13.58 0.07
C HIS A 89 -10.34 -13.05 -0.81
N ALA A 90 -10.05 -12.37 -1.92
CA ALA A 90 -11.04 -12.11 -2.95
C ALA A 90 -10.40 -12.36 -4.32
N ASP A 91 -11.07 -13.14 -5.17
CA ASP A 91 -10.70 -13.36 -6.56
C ASP A 91 -11.88 -13.94 -7.35
N GLU A 92 -11.70 -14.12 -8.65
CA GLU A 92 -12.66 -14.81 -9.51
C GLU A 92 -12.56 -16.34 -9.38
N CYS A 93 -13.70 -17.03 -9.47
CA CYS A 93 -13.71 -18.48 -9.61
C CYS A 93 -13.02 -18.88 -10.93
N PRO A 94 -11.99 -19.74 -10.92
CA PRO A 94 -11.23 -20.08 -12.12
C PRO A 94 -12.03 -20.88 -13.16
N PHE A 95 -13.21 -21.39 -12.78
CA PHE A 95 -14.07 -22.21 -13.64
C PHE A 95 -15.16 -21.41 -14.35
N CYS A 96 -15.77 -20.43 -13.68
CA CYS A 96 -16.91 -19.69 -14.23
C CYS A 96 -16.76 -18.17 -14.19
N GLY A 97 -15.68 -17.64 -13.58
CA GLY A 97 -15.45 -16.20 -13.44
C GLY A 97 -16.20 -15.54 -12.28
N SER A 98 -17.05 -16.28 -11.55
CA SER A 98 -17.86 -15.65 -10.49
C SER A 98 -17.01 -15.08 -9.37
N ASN A 99 -17.32 -13.88 -8.89
CA ASN A 99 -16.61 -13.26 -7.76
C ASN A 99 -16.79 -14.02 -6.44
N VAL A 100 -15.67 -14.35 -5.78
CA VAL A 100 -15.64 -15.03 -4.49
C VAL A 100 -14.85 -14.21 -3.49
N ILE A 101 -15.44 -13.92 -2.33
CA ILE A 101 -14.81 -13.13 -1.26
C ILE A 101 -14.88 -13.88 0.07
N VAL A 102 -13.76 -14.37 0.55
CA VAL A 102 -13.63 -14.99 1.87
C VAL A 102 -13.48 -13.89 2.94
N PRO A 103 -14.21 -13.96 4.08
CA PRO A 103 -14.07 -12.98 5.16
C PRO A 103 -12.65 -12.97 5.73
N VAL A 104 -12.08 -11.76 5.87
CA VAL A 104 -10.72 -11.57 6.42
C VAL A 104 -10.60 -12.17 7.83
N GLY A 105 -11.66 -12.07 8.64
CA GLY A 105 -11.71 -12.55 10.02
C GLY A 105 -11.52 -14.06 10.21
N LEU A 106 -11.64 -14.87 9.14
CA LEU A 106 -11.37 -16.31 9.20
C LEU A 106 -9.89 -16.64 9.37
N GLN A 107 -9.00 -15.77 8.87
CA GLN A 107 -7.55 -16.00 8.87
C GLN A 107 -6.75 -14.91 9.58
N ARG A 108 -7.34 -13.73 9.78
CA ARG A 108 -6.67 -12.57 10.33
C ARG A 108 -7.48 -12.02 11.49
N GLN A 109 -6.79 -11.76 12.59
CA GLN A 109 -7.39 -11.19 13.81
C GLN A 109 -7.81 -9.73 13.59
N LEU A 110 -7.01 -8.99 12.82
CA LEU A 110 -7.32 -7.62 12.44
C LEU A 110 -8.03 -7.63 11.09
N THR A 111 -9.21 -7.02 11.04
CA THR A 111 -9.91 -6.76 9.79
C THR A 111 -9.57 -5.34 9.31
N PRO A 112 -9.64 -5.06 8.00
CA PRO A 112 -9.36 -3.73 7.49
C PRO A 112 -10.36 -2.72 8.08
N ASP A 113 -9.87 -1.57 8.53
CA ASP A 113 -10.73 -0.48 8.98
C ASP A 113 -11.38 0.26 7.80
N ALA A 114 -10.66 0.31 6.68
CA ALA A 114 -11.04 1.08 5.52
C ALA A 114 -10.68 0.39 4.21
N VAL A 115 -11.34 0.82 3.14
CA VAL A 115 -11.00 0.53 1.76
C VAL A 115 -10.91 1.85 1.00
N LEU A 116 -9.91 1.97 0.13
CA LEU A 116 -9.81 3.07 -0.83
C LEU A 116 -10.29 2.56 -2.19
N PRO A 117 -11.55 2.84 -2.59
CA PRO A 117 -12.08 2.31 -3.84
C PRO A 117 -11.31 2.83 -5.05
N PHE A 118 -11.29 2.04 -6.13
CA PHE A 118 -10.71 2.48 -7.39
C PHE A 118 -11.41 3.74 -7.91
N ASP A 119 -10.61 4.67 -8.44
CA ASP A 119 -11.06 5.90 -9.10
C ASP A 119 -10.71 5.91 -10.60
N ILE A 120 -9.82 5.00 -11.02
CA ILE A 120 -9.36 4.85 -12.41
C ILE A 120 -10.06 3.65 -13.01
N LYS A 121 -10.85 3.87 -14.07
CA LYS A 121 -11.57 2.79 -14.76
C LYS A 121 -10.62 1.89 -15.55
N GLU A 122 -11.06 0.66 -15.84
CA GLU A 122 -10.27 -0.33 -16.59
C GLU A 122 -9.82 0.23 -17.96
N GLU A 123 -10.69 0.93 -18.69
CA GLU A 123 -10.34 1.51 -19.99
C GLU A 123 -9.25 2.57 -19.87
N GLN A 124 -9.31 3.39 -18.81
CA GLN A 124 -8.32 4.43 -18.54
C GLN A 124 -6.97 3.83 -18.14
N ALA A 125 -6.97 2.78 -17.32
CA ALA A 125 -5.77 2.05 -16.93
C ALA A 125 -5.12 1.41 -18.17
N ASN A 126 -5.92 0.70 -18.98
CA ASN A 126 -5.46 0.06 -20.20
C ASN A 126 -4.91 1.06 -21.22
N LYS A 127 -5.55 2.21 -21.39
CA LYS A 127 -5.05 3.29 -22.25
C LYS A 127 -3.71 3.83 -21.74
N SER A 128 -3.62 4.16 -20.45
CA SER A 128 -2.40 4.70 -19.84
C SER A 128 -1.22 3.72 -19.95
N PHE A 129 -1.48 2.42 -19.76
CA PHE A 129 -0.48 1.38 -19.93
C PHE A 129 0.00 1.25 -21.39
N LYS A 130 -0.93 1.29 -22.35
CA LYS A 130 -0.59 1.29 -23.78
C LYS A 130 0.25 2.51 -24.15
N ASP A 131 -0.16 3.70 -23.73
CA ASP A 131 0.54 4.96 -24.01
C ASP A 131 1.98 4.93 -23.43
N TRP A 132 2.13 4.44 -22.20
CA TRP A 132 3.45 4.23 -21.59
C TRP A 132 4.31 3.24 -22.39
N LEU A 133 3.75 2.10 -22.80
CA LEU A 133 4.46 1.11 -23.62
C LEU A 133 4.91 1.66 -24.98
N HIS A 134 4.07 2.49 -25.62
CA HIS A 134 4.40 3.14 -26.89
C HIS A 134 5.55 4.15 -26.76
N GLY A 135 5.72 4.78 -25.60
CA GLY A 135 6.83 5.69 -25.30
C GLY A 135 8.20 5.00 -25.14
N LEU A 136 8.24 3.68 -25.00
CA LEU A 136 9.48 2.93 -24.79
C LEU A 136 10.12 2.51 -26.12
N TRP A 137 11.03 3.33 -26.64
CA TRP A 137 11.70 3.12 -27.93
C TRP A 137 12.42 1.74 -28.02
N PHE A 138 13.01 1.28 -26.91
CA PHE A 138 13.72 -0.01 -26.81
C PHE A 138 12.95 -1.11 -26.04
N ALA A 139 11.63 -0.97 -25.84
CA ALA A 139 10.87 -2.04 -25.18
C ALA A 139 10.94 -3.36 -25.98
N PRO A 140 11.26 -4.50 -25.32
CA PRO A 140 11.25 -5.81 -25.96
C PRO A 140 9.90 -6.10 -26.62
N ASN A 141 9.90 -6.77 -27.78
CA ASN A 141 8.67 -7.13 -28.48
C ASN A 141 7.72 -7.99 -27.62
N SER A 142 8.26 -8.80 -26.70
CA SER A 142 7.48 -9.55 -25.72
C SER A 142 6.66 -8.64 -24.80
N LEU A 143 7.25 -7.51 -24.36
CA LEU A 143 6.58 -6.51 -23.53
C LEU A 143 5.50 -5.77 -24.33
N LYS A 144 5.80 -5.39 -25.58
CA LYS A 144 4.82 -4.75 -26.48
C LYS A 144 3.62 -5.65 -26.79
N ARG A 145 3.81 -6.97 -26.83
CA ARG A 145 2.69 -7.93 -26.99
C ARG A 145 1.73 -7.97 -25.79
N LEU A 146 2.16 -7.54 -24.60
CA LEU A 146 1.24 -7.41 -23.45
C LEU A 146 0.16 -6.35 -23.70
N ALA A 147 0.47 -5.27 -24.43
CA ALA A 147 -0.53 -4.24 -24.78
C ALA A 147 -1.70 -4.77 -25.64
N ILE A 148 -1.57 -5.95 -26.24
CA ILE A 148 -2.56 -6.55 -27.15
C ILE A 148 -3.42 -7.61 -26.42
N LYS A 149 -3.06 -8.02 -25.20
CA LYS A 149 -3.86 -8.98 -24.42
C LYS A 149 -5.21 -8.37 -24.00
N LYS A 150 -6.24 -9.23 -23.91
CA LYS A 150 -7.64 -8.84 -23.63
C LYS A 150 -7.84 -8.26 -22.22
N HIS A 151 -6.98 -8.63 -21.26
CA HIS A 151 -6.93 -8.07 -19.89
C HIS A 151 -5.48 -7.96 -19.43
N PRO A 152 -4.74 -6.90 -19.81
CA PRO A 152 -3.33 -6.78 -19.44
C PRO A 152 -3.13 -6.30 -18.00
N ILE A 153 -4.19 -5.75 -17.37
CA ILE A 153 -4.16 -5.16 -16.04
C ILE A 153 -5.28 -5.78 -15.21
N GLN A 154 -4.93 -6.25 -14.02
CA GLN A 154 -5.87 -6.71 -13.01
C GLN A 154 -5.91 -5.69 -11.88
N GLY A 155 -7.11 -5.28 -11.46
CA GLY A 155 -7.28 -4.45 -10.27
C GLY A 155 -7.10 -5.30 -9.02
N THR A 156 -6.16 -4.91 -8.16
CA THR A 156 -5.86 -5.64 -6.92
C THR A 156 -5.87 -4.67 -5.73
N PHE A 157 -6.65 -5.00 -4.71
CA PHE A 157 -6.58 -4.36 -3.40
C PHE A 157 -5.40 -4.93 -2.61
N ILE A 158 -4.55 -4.03 -2.13
CA ILE A 158 -3.33 -4.35 -1.41
C ILE A 158 -3.47 -3.84 0.02
N PRO A 159 -3.18 -4.67 1.04
CA PRO A 159 -3.27 -4.25 2.42
C PRO A 159 -2.12 -3.30 2.79
N TYR A 160 -2.46 -2.27 3.55
CA TYR A 160 -1.50 -1.32 4.13
C TYR A 160 -1.81 -1.13 5.62
N TRP A 161 -0.75 -0.96 6.40
CA TRP A 161 -0.85 -0.36 7.73
C TRP A 161 -0.71 1.15 7.60
N GLY A 162 -1.59 1.90 8.26
CA GLY A 162 -1.46 3.35 8.45
C GLY A 162 -1.10 3.65 9.90
N PHE A 163 -0.08 4.46 10.12
CA PHE A 163 0.35 4.86 11.46
C PHE A 163 0.33 6.38 11.61
N ASP A 164 -0.25 6.82 12.71
CA ASP A 164 -0.13 8.18 13.22
C ASP A 164 0.84 8.18 14.41
N ALA A 165 1.67 9.21 14.53
CA ALA A 165 2.62 9.32 15.64
C ALA A 165 3.04 10.77 15.89
N ASP A 166 2.96 11.21 17.14
CA ASP A 166 3.54 12.47 17.59
C ASP A 166 4.93 12.19 18.17
N THR A 167 5.95 12.86 17.66
CA THR A 167 7.34 12.58 18.04
C THR A 167 8.03 13.80 18.63
N TYR A 168 8.83 13.57 19.66
CA TYR A 168 9.77 14.53 20.24
C TYR A 168 11.14 13.87 20.31
N SER A 169 12.15 14.47 19.66
CA SER A 169 13.49 13.92 19.56
C SER A 169 14.53 14.95 19.98
N THR A 170 15.35 14.62 20.97
CA THR A 170 16.54 15.41 21.32
C THR A 170 17.74 14.92 20.52
N TYR A 171 18.69 15.81 20.26
CA TYR A 171 19.90 15.47 19.50
C TYR A 171 21.13 16.22 19.98
N THR A 172 22.29 15.63 19.71
CA THR A 172 23.60 16.27 19.76
C THR A 172 24.30 16.04 18.42
N GLY A 173 25.14 16.98 18.00
CA GLY A 173 25.82 16.90 16.71
C GLY A 173 26.92 17.95 16.56
N GLN A 174 27.42 18.06 15.33
CA GLN A 174 28.40 19.09 14.97
C GLN A 174 27.90 19.88 13.78
N ARG A 175 28.03 21.20 13.86
CA ARG A 175 27.80 22.12 12.75
C ARG A 175 29.12 22.56 12.15
N GLY A 176 29.27 22.43 10.85
CA GLY A 176 30.40 22.93 10.10
C GLY A 176 30.02 24.19 9.33
N ASP A 177 30.59 25.34 9.68
CA ASP A 177 30.45 26.55 8.88
C ASP A 177 31.67 26.74 7.98
N ASN A 178 31.43 26.92 6.68
CA ASN A 178 32.47 27.22 5.71
C ASN A 178 33.00 28.63 5.92
N TYR A 179 34.32 28.79 5.96
CA TYR A 179 34.98 30.08 5.89
C TYR A 179 36.13 30.03 4.87
N ARG A 180 36.34 31.16 4.19
CA ARG A 180 37.47 31.31 3.25
C ARG A 180 38.66 31.89 4.00
N THR A 181 39.84 31.33 3.77
CA THR A 181 41.10 31.88 4.28
C THR A 181 42.18 31.74 3.21
N THR A 182 43.25 32.52 3.32
CA THR A 182 44.39 32.45 2.39
C THR A 182 45.47 31.55 2.97
N GLN A 183 45.98 30.64 2.15
CA GLN A 183 47.13 29.82 2.50
C GLN A 183 48.27 30.09 1.51
N THR A 184 49.44 30.36 2.06
CA THR A 184 50.68 30.48 1.28
C THR A 184 51.20 29.09 0.96
N VAL A 185 51.42 28.80 -0.32
CA VAL A 185 51.98 27.54 -0.81
C VAL A 185 53.16 27.82 -1.73
N VAL A 186 54.18 26.96 -1.72
CA VAL A 186 55.30 27.05 -2.67
C VAL A 186 55.03 26.11 -3.82
N VAL A 187 54.96 26.64 -5.04
CA VAL A 187 54.75 25.89 -6.28
C VAL A 187 55.88 26.26 -7.24
N ASN A 188 56.66 25.27 -7.67
CA ASN A 188 57.82 25.47 -8.55
C ASN A 188 58.83 26.51 -8.01
N GLY A 189 59.08 26.52 -6.69
CA GLY A 189 60.02 27.45 -6.05
C GLY A 189 59.51 28.89 -5.91
N LYS A 190 58.28 29.19 -6.33
CA LYS A 190 57.62 30.50 -6.16
C LYS A 190 56.52 30.42 -5.10
N THR A 191 56.45 31.45 -4.28
CA THR A 191 55.42 31.61 -3.26
C THR A 191 54.12 32.10 -3.91
N GLU A 192 53.06 31.30 -3.80
CA GLU A 192 51.70 31.63 -4.26
C GLU A 192 50.74 31.72 -3.07
N THR A 193 49.82 32.69 -3.11
CA THR A 193 48.72 32.77 -2.15
C THR A 193 47.46 32.19 -2.79
N ARG A 194 46.89 31.15 -2.17
CA ARG A 194 45.64 30.54 -2.65
C ARG A 194 44.52 30.73 -1.63
N THR A 195 43.34 31.10 -2.11
CA THR A 195 42.13 31.08 -1.28
C THR A 195 41.68 29.63 -1.12
N VAL A 196 41.61 29.17 0.12
CA VAL A 196 41.13 27.83 0.48
C VAL A 196 39.85 27.96 1.32
N THR A 197 38.92 27.03 1.12
CA THR A 197 37.75 26.87 1.98
C THR A 197 38.11 25.93 3.12
N LYS A 198 37.94 26.38 4.36
CA LYS A 198 38.07 25.55 5.57
C LYS A 198 36.72 25.46 6.28
N ILE A 199 36.53 24.40 7.06
CA ILE A 199 35.32 24.17 7.84
C ILE A 199 35.63 24.43 9.31
N ARG A 200 34.82 25.25 9.97
CA ARG A 200 34.85 25.43 11.43
C ARG A 200 33.75 24.58 12.06
N TRP A 201 34.15 23.53 12.76
CA TRP A 201 33.23 22.66 13.49
C TRP A 201 32.94 23.21 14.88
N ARG A 202 31.66 23.22 15.28
CA ARG A 202 31.23 23.44 16.67
C ARG A 202 30.23 22.38 17.09
N PHE A 203 30.26 22.04 18.38
CA PHE A 203 29.21 21.21 18.97
C PHE A 203 27.88 21.97 19.01
N VAL A 204 26.80 21.24 18.74
CA VAL A 204 25.43 21.74 18.80
C VAL A 204 24.54 20.66 19.42
N SER A 205 23.46 21.09 20.05
CA SER A 205 22.41 20.23 20.57
C SER A 205 21.08 20.93 20.42
N GLY A 206 20.00 20.17 20.30
CA GLY A 206 18.67 20.72 20.14
C GLY A 206 17.60 19.65 20.28
N ALA A 207 16.38 20.01 19.92
CA ALA A 207 15.26 19.10 19.86
C ALA A 207 14.38 19.43 18.66
N VAL A 208 13.79 18.40 18.07
CA VAL A 208 12.79 18.53 17.00
C VAL A 208 11.53 17.78 17.40
N SER A 209 10.39 18.39 17.13
CA SER A 209 9.09 17.72 17.18
C SER A 209 8.56 17.53 15.77
N ASN A 210 7.86 16.43 15.53
CA ASN A 210 7.14 16.23 14.28
C ASN A 210 5.93 15.32 14.51
N ASP A 211 4.80 15.74 13.96
CA ASP A 211 3.58 14.94 13.90
C ASP A 211 3.57 14.19 12.57
N PHE A 212 3.36 12.90 12.65
CA PHE A 212 3.24 12.00 11.51
C PHE A 212 1.79 11.58 11.40
N SER A 213 1.19 11.82 10.25
CA SER A 213 -0.16 11.32 9.93
C SER A 213 -0.10 10.41 8.73
N ASN A 214 -0.82 9.30 8.79
CA ASN A 214 -1.00 8.34 7.72
C ASN A 214 0.33 7.84 7.13
N VAL A 215 1.29 7.47 7.99
CA VAL A 215 2.52 6.79 7.55
C VAL A 215 2.14 5.40 7.06
N LEU A 216 2.04 5.26 5.73
CA LEU A 216 1.64 4.03 5.07
C LEU A 216 2.80 3.05 4.94
N VAL A 217 2.60 1.83 5.43
CA VAL A 217 3.51 0.70 5.27
C VAL A 217 2.77 -0.42 4.53
N PRO A 218 3.28 -0.87 3.36
CA PRO A 218 2.67 -2.00 2.67
C PRO A 218 2.73 -3.24 3.56
N ALA A 219 1.59 -3.91 3.70
CA ALA A 219 1.45 -5.13 4.47
C ALA A 219 1.45 -6.38 3.58
N SER A 220 1.76 -6.23 2.29
CA SER A 220 2.01 -7.30 1.32
C SER A 220 3.52 -7.51 1.12
N GLU A 221 3.94 -8.76 0.98
CA GLU A 221 5.30 -9.18 0.63
C GLU A 221 5.45 -9.45 -0.89
N VAL A 222 4.34 -9.57 -1.63
CA VAL A 222 4.34 -9.79 -3.09
C VAL A 222 4.82 -8.54 -3.84
N ILE A 223 4.51 -7.35 -3.32
CA ILE A 223 4.89 -6.10 -3.97
C ILE A 223 6.34 -5.75 -3.65
N SER A 224 7.16 -5.63 -4.70
CA SER A 224 8.55 -5.20 -4.55
C SER A 224 8.66 -3.85 -3.83
N ASN A 225 9.65 -3.71 -2.95
CA ASN A 225 9.92 -2.46 -2.23
C ASN A 225 10.03 -1.24 -3.17
N LYS A 226 10.56 -1.45 -4.38
CA LYS A 226 10.68 -0.39 -5.40
C LYS A 226 9.32 0.11 -5.88
N LEU A 227 8.38 -0.81 -6.14
CA LEU A 227 7.03 -0.46 -6.56
C LEU A 227 6.28 0.24 -5.41
N SER A 228 6.33 -0.31 -4.20
CA SER A 228 5.75 0.33 -3.02
C SER A 228 6.29 1.74 -2.77
N ALA A 229 7.61 1.94 -2.92
CA ALA A 229 8.22 3.25 -2.77
C ALA A 229 7.84 4.25 -3.88
N SER A 230 7.33 3.79 -5.03
CA SER A 230 6.79 4.66 -6.07
C SER A 230 5.32 5.05 -5.83
N MET A 231 4.57 4.21 -5.10
CA MET A 231 3.17 4.42 -4.75
C MET A 231 3.02 5.17 -3.42
N LYS A 232 3.60 6.36 -3.33
CA LYS A 232 3.66 7.15 -2.08
C LYS A 232 2.52 8.15 -1.88
N LYS A 233 1.66 8.34 -2.89
CA LYS A 233 0.61 9.37 -2.86
C LYS A 233 -0.75 8.72 -3.06
N TRP A 234 -1.41 8.42 -1.95
CA TRP A 234 -2.79 7.94 -1.93
C TRP A 234 -3.69 9.07 -1.44
N ASN A 235 -4.85 9.24 -2.07
CA ASN A 235 -5.87 10.17 -1.57
C ASN A 235 -6.72 9.45 -0.52
N LEU A 236 -6.19 9.37 0.70
CA LEU A 236 -6.84 8.63 1.79
C LEU A 236 -8.17 9.25 2.23
N GLU A 237 -8.42 10.53 1.98
CA GLU A 237 -9.72 11.17 2.27
C GLU A 237 -10.89 10.53 1.49
N LYS A 238 -10.60 9.85 0.36
CA LYS A 238 -11.60 9.09 -0.39
C LYS A 238 -11.92 7.72 0.22
N SER A 239 -11.23 7.32 1.29
CA SER A 239 -11.42 6.03 1.93
C SER A 239 -12.82 5.90 2.54
N LYS A 240 -13.38 4.69 2.44
CA LYS A 240 -14.65 4.30 3.03
C LYS A 240 -14.39 3.30 4.13
N VAL A 241 -15.25 3.24 5.14
CA VAL A 241 -15.22 2.15 6.11
C VAL A 241 -15.28 0.83 5.32
N TYR A 242 -14.44 -0.13 5.71
CA TYR A 242 -14.32 -1.37 4.97
C TYR A 242 -15.68 -2.06 4.79
N ASN A 243 -15.98 -2.41 3.54
CA ASN A 243 -17.15 -3.18 3.18
C ASN A 243 -16.73 -4.17 2.07
N PRO A 244 -16.92 -5.48 2.23
CA PRO A 244 -16.48 -6.48 1.25
C PRO A 244 -17.11 -6.29 -0.14
N LYS A 245 -18.25 -5.58 -0.24
CA LYS A 245 -18.87 -5.24 -1.54
C LYS A 245 -17.92 -4.49 -2.48
N TYR A 246 -17.01 -3.66 -1.95
CA TYR A 246 -16.02 -2.96 -2.79
C TYR A 246 -15.02 -3.90 -3.49
N LEU A 247 -14.88 -5.14 -2.99
CA LEU A 247 -13.98 -6.16 -3.55
C LEU A 247 -14.63 -6.97 -4.67
N SER A 248 -15.95 -6.88 -4.88
CA SER A 248 -16.63 -7.65 -5.93
C SER A 248 -16.14 -7.22 -7.31
N GLY A 249 -15.62 -8.14 -8.11
CA GLY A 249 -14.97 -7.87 -9.40
C GLY A 249 -13.47 -7.59 -9.32
N TYR A 250 -12.84 -7.72 -8.14
CA TYR A 250 -11.44 -7.39 -7.94
C TYR A 250 -10.72 -8.39 -7.04
N ARG A 251 -9.42 -8.56 -7.30
CA ARG A 251 -8.56 -9.35 -6.43
C ARG A 251 -8.26 -8.58 -5.14
N SER A 252 -8.18 -9.26 -4.00
CA SER A 252 -7.78 -8.64 -2.73
C SER A 252 -6.84 -9.55 -1.95
N GLU A 253 -5.74 -8.97 -1.47
CA GLU A 253 -4.77 -9.66 -0.63
C GLU A 253 -5.04 -9.47 0.86
N LEU A 254 -4.69 -10.49 1.64
CA LEU A 254 -4.57 -10.43 3.09
C LEU A 254 -3.21 -9.86 3.48
N TYR A 255 -3.12 -9.20 4.63
CA TYR A 255 -1.81 -8.79 5.12
C TYR A 255 -0.94 -10.03 5.42
N GLN A 256 0.32 -9.93 5.01
CA GLN A 256 1.40 -10.90 5.22
C GLN A 256 2.42 -10.37 6.23
N VAL A 257 2.49 -9.05 6.41
CA VAL A 257 3.30 -8.39 7.45
C VAL A 257 2.39 -8.05 8.62
N GLY A 258 2.65 -8.63 9.79
CA GLY A 258 1.93 -8.33 11.02
C GLY A 258 2.09 -6.89 11.51
N LEU A 259 1.20 -6.47 12.42
CA LEU A 259 1.16 -5.09 12.93
C LEU A 259 2.48 -4.66 13.61
N PRO A 260 3.12 -5.46 14.50
CA PRO A 260 4.38 -5.05 15.13
C PRO A 260 5.54 -4.85 14.14
N ARG A 261 5.68 -5.75 13.16
CA ARG A 261 6.69 -5.60 12.10
C ARG A 261 6.37 -4.45 11.16
N GLY A 262 5.10 -4.23 10.86
CA GLY A 262 4.61 -3.04 10.15
C GLY A 262 5.01 -1.75 10.87
N PHE A 263 4.81 -1.69 12.19
CA PHE A 263 5.21 -0.54 13.00
C PHE A 263 6.73 -0.34 13.04
N GLY A 264 7.50 -1.42 13.12
CA GLY A 264 8.96 -1.37 12.98
C GLY A 264 9.41 -0.70 11.67
N LYS A 265 8.77 -1.04 10.54
CA LYS A 265 9.01 -0.38 9.24
C LYS A 265 8.58 1.08 9.27
N ALA A 266 7.43 1.40 9.89
CA ALA A 266 6.95 2.79 10.02
C ALA A 266 7.95 3.66 10.79
N LYS A 267 8.51 3.16 11.89
CA LYS A 267 9.55 3.86 12.67
C LYS A 267 10.78 4.18 11.83
N GLN A 268 11.22 3.28 10.95
CA GLN A 268 12.34 3.54 10.03
C GLN A 268 12.03 4.68 9.06
N ILE A 269 10.78 4.76 8.55
CA ILE A 269 10.34 5.86 7.68
C ILE A 269 10.34 7.18 8.45
N MET A 270 9.76 7.19 9.66
CA MET A 270 9.71 8.38 10.52
C MET A 270 11.12 8.84 10.92
N GLU A 271 12.03 7.92 11.24
CA GLU A 271 13.42 8.21 11.61
C GLU A 271 14.16 8.96 10.50
N GLN A 272 13.97 8.60 9.24
CA GLN A 272 14.59 9.31 8.11
C GLN A 272 14.15 10.78 8.02
N VAL A 273 12.87 11.04 8.30
CA VAL A 273 12.31 12.39 8.35
C VAL A 273 12.88 13.14 9.55
N ILE A 274 12.84 12.55 10.74
CA ILE A 274 13.40 13.14 11.98
C ILE A 274 14.88 13.49 11.79
N ARG A 275 15.69 12.60 11.24
CA ARG A 275 17.11 12.86 10.93
C ARG A 275 17.29 14.02 9.97
N SER A 276 16.40 14.17 8.99
CA SER A 276 16.43 15.30 8.05
C SER A 276 16.05 16.61 8.72
N LEU A 277 15.07 16.60 9.63
CA LEU A 277 14.72 17.75 10.46
C LEU A 277 15.87 18.16 11.39
N ILE A 278 16.53 17.20 12.03
CA ILE A 278 17.72 17.45 12.87
C ILE A 278 18.84 18.08 12.04
N ARG A 279 19.15 17.55 10.85
CA ARG A 279 20.18 18.14 9.96
C ARG A 279 19.84 19.58 9.59
N ARG A 280 18.58 19.84 9.25
CA ARG A 280 18.09 21.20 8.95
C ARG A 280 18.22 22.13 10.15
N ASP A 281 17.88 21.66 11.35
CA ASP A 281 17.98 22.44 12.59
C ASP A 281 19.45 22.77 12.95
N ILE A 282 20.36 21.82 12.72
CA ILE A 282 21.81 22.05 12.80
C ILE A 282 22.27 23.10 11.77
N GLY A 283 21.62 23.15 10.61
CA GLY A 283 21.87 24.11 9.52
C GLY A 283 22.45 23.49 8.24
N GLY A 284 22.18 22.21 7.98
CA GLY A 284 22.58 21.48 6.76
C GLY A 284 21.45 20.72 6.08
#